data_AF-A0A3D2A7K7-F1
#
_entry.id   AF-A0A3D2A7K7-F1
#
_cell.length_a   1.000
_cell.length_b   1.000
_cell.length_c   1.000
_cell.angle_alpha   90.00
_cell.angle_beta   90.00
_cell.angle_gamma   90.00
#
_symmetry.space_group_name_H-M   'P 1'
#
loop_
_entity.id
_entity.type
_entity.pdbx_description
1 polymer ?
#
loop_
_entity_poly.entity_id
_entity_poly.type
_entity_poly.pdbx_seq_one_letter_code
_entity_poly.pdbx_strand_id
1 'polypeptide(L)'
;MSNNQDNLENKLSDAKATASSMLTKGKHVSAGNKTTAVEVAKTGSIKDLILWLVAAVVLIAATLVNQYLPGYWQPANDVWVRIGIIVALVVVALVCLALTHQGRAFKILLKDAAVELRRVTWPSKDETFQYTWQVLVVIAIVGFFIWLLDNFFNWFVGIFIG
;
A
#
# COMPACT_ATOMS: atom_id res chain seq x y z
N MET A 1 8.55 44.49 -54.63
CA MET A 1 7.96 43.38 -53.86
C MET A 1 8.96 42.54 -53.03
N SER A 2 10.27 42.50 -53.33
CA SER A 2 11.25 41.59 -52.67
C SER A 2 11.42 41.76 -51.15
N ASN A 3 11.58 43.01 -50.68
CA ASN A 3 11.99 43.31 -49.30
C ASN A 3 11.03 42.76 -48.20
N ASN A 4 9.75 42.59 -48.53
CA ASN A 4 8.77 42.04 -47.59
C ASN A 4 8.84 40.50 -47.46
N GLN A 5 9.29 39.77 -48.50
CA GLN A 5 9.43 38.32 -48.40
C GLN A 5 10.66 37.93 -47.58
N ASP A 6 11.76 38.65 -47.77
CA ASP A 6 13.01 38.45 -47.02
C ASP A 6 12.83 38.69 -45.51
N ASN A 7 11.93 39.62 -45.13
CA ASN A 7 11.57 39.87 -43.73
C ASN A 7 10.72 38.74 -43.14
N LEU A 8 9.80 38.18 -43.93
CA LEU A 8 8.92 37.08 -43.50
C LEU A 8 9.71 35.78 -43.29
N GLU A 9 10.69 35.48 -44.14
CA GLU A 9 11.55 34.30 -43.99
C GLU A 9 12.41 34.37 -42.73
N ASN A 10 13.02 35.53 -42.43
CA ASN A 10 13.76 35.73 -41.18
C ASN A 10 12.86 35.59 -39.93
N LYS A 11 11.65 36.13 -39.98
CA LYS A 11 10.69 35.96 -38.88
C LYS A 11 10.22 34.51 -38.72
N LEU A 12 10.08 33.77 -39.82
CA LEU A 12 9.75 32.34 -39.80
C LEU A 12 10.91 31.50 -39.27
N SER A 13 12.16 31.80 -39.63
CA SER A 13 13.33 31.09 -39.10
C SER A 13 13.52 31.35 -37.61
N ASP A 14 13.34 32.59 -37.15
CA ASP A 14 13.42 32.95 -35.73
C ASP A 14 12.30 32.29 -34.92
N ALA A 15 11.07 32.28 -35.46
CA ALA A 15 9.94 31.59 -34.85
C ALA A 15 10.18 30.07 -34.78
N LYS A 16 10.74 29.46 -35.83
CA LYS A 16 11.05 28.03 -35.88
C LYS A 16 12.19 27.65 -34.93
N ALA A 17 13.24 28.47 -34.82
CA ALA A 17 14.33 28.27 -33.87
C ALA A 17 13.82 28.39 -32.42
N THR A 18 12.99 29.40 -32.15
CA THR A 18 12.34 29.59 -30.85
C THR A 18 11.43 28.41 -30.52
N ALA A 19 10.58 27.96 -31.44
CA ALA A 19 9.71 26.79 -31.24
C ALA A 19 10.51 25.50 -31.00
N SER A 20 11.57 25.26 -31.77
CA SER A 20 12.45 24.09 -31.61
C SER A 20 13.15 24.10 -30.25
N SER A 21 13.62 25.27 -29.80
CA SER A 21 14.18 25.43 -28.44
C SER A 21 13.16 25.23 -27.33
N MET A 22 11.90 25.63 -27.52
CA MET A 22 10.83 25.37 -26.55
C MET A 22 10.43 23.89 -26.50
N LEU A 23 10.41 23.21 -27.65
CA LEU A 23 10.15 21.77 -27.73
C LEU A 23 11.28 20.94 -27.09
N THR A 24 12.54 21.33 -27.32
CA THR A 24 13.68 20.70 -26.63
C THR A 24 13.64 21.01 -25.13
N LYS A 25 13.19 22.21 -24.74
CA LYS A 25 13.01 22.63 -23.34
C LYS A 25 11.96 21.82 -22.59
N GLY A 26 10.82 21.56 -23.21
CA GLY A 26 9.81 20.65 -22.63
C GLY A 26 10.32 19.22 -22.44
N LYS A 27 11.10 18.69 -23.39
CA LYS A 27 11.64 17.32 -23.31
C LYS A 27 12.59 17.12 -22.13
N HIS A 28 13.52 18.04 -21.89
CA HIS A 28 14.47 17.89 -20.78
C HIS A 28 13.87 18.16 -19.40
N VAL A 29 12.85 19.01 -19.30
CA VAL A 29 12.11 19.23 -18.03
C VAL A 29 11.24 18.01 -17.68
N SER A 30 10.67 17.32 -18.68
CA SER A 30 9.86 16.12 -18.45
C SER A 30 10.69 14.86 -18.11
N ALA A 31 11.91 14.76 -18.67
CA ALA A 31 12.83 13.67 -18.40
C ALA A 31 13.60 13.82 -17.07
N GLY A 32 13.84 15.05 -16.61
CA GLY A 32 14.66 15.33 -15.41
C GLY A 32 13.97 15.14 -14.06
N ASN A 33 12.67 14.83 -14.00
CA ASN A 33 11.90 14.78 -12.75
C ASN A 33 11.19 13.43 -12.49
N LYS A 34 11.58 12.36 -13.20
CA LYS A 34 11.04 11.02 -12.97
C LYS A 34 12.15 10.10 -12.46
N THR A 35 12.62 10.35 -11.25
CA THR A 35 13.30 9.31 -10.48
C THR A 35 12.31 8.17 -10.31
N THR A 36 12.44 7.12 -11.11
CA THR A 36 11.50 6.00 -11.08
C THR A 36 11.63 5.31 -9.72
N ALA A 37 10.52 4.85 -9.14
CA ALA A 37 10.55 4.13 -7.85
C ALA A 37 11.51 2.93 -7.88
N VAL A 38 11.73 2.36 -9.08
CA VAL A 38 12.66 1.26 -9.35
C VAL A 38 14.13 1.68 -9.18
N GLU A 39 14.49 2.91 -9.55
CA GLU A 39 15.85 3.44 -9.44
C GLU A 39 16.19 3.85 -8.00
N VAL A 40 15.20 4.39 -7.28
CA VAL A 40 15.29 4.64 -5.84
C VAL A 40 15.39 3.31 -5.09
N ALA A 41 14.64 2.26 -5.47
CA ALA A 41 14.77 0.96 -4.81
C ALA A 41 16.15 0.29 -5.00
N LYS A 42 16.85 0.58 -6.10
CA LYS A 42 18.12 -0.10 -6.46
C LYS A 42 19.36 0.47 -5.75
N THR A 43 19.29 1.70 -5.25
CA THR A 43 20.38 2.27 -4.42
C THR A 43 20.25 1.74 -3.00
N GLY A 44 21.01 0.69 -2.68
CA GLY A 44 21.14 0.18 -1.32
C GLY A 44 22.20 0.98 -0.55
N SER A 45 21.79 1.73 0.48
CA SER A 45 22.72 2.39 1.39
C SER A 45 23.01 1.49 2.59
N ILE A 46 24.27 1.45 3.06
CA ILE A 46 24.65 0.75 4.30
C ILE A 46 23.83 1.25 5.50
N LYS A 47 23.43 2.53 5.46
CA LYS A 47 22.54 3.13 6.46
C LYS A 47 21.18 2.44 6.48
N ASP A 48 20.61 2.06 5.33
CA ASP A 48 19.33 1.36 5.25
C ASP A 48 19.40 -0.04 5.85
N LEU A 49 20.53 -0.74 5.67
CA LEU A 49 20.76 -2.05 6.28
C LEU A 49 20.82 -1.94 7.81
N ILE A 50 21.44 -0.89 8.35
CA ILE A 50 21.46 -0.61 9.79
C ILE A 50 20.05 -0.31 10.29
N LEU A 51 19.27 0.54 9.61
CA LEU A 51 17.89 0.83 9.99
C LEU A 51 17.00 -0.42 9.95
N TRP A 52 17.20 -1.31 8.98
CA TRP A 52 16.49 -2.59 8.90
C TRP A 52 16.83 -3.53 10.05
N LEU A 53 18.11 -3.63 10.41
CA LEU A 53 18.54 -4.41 11.58
C LEU A 53 17.94 -3.85 12.87
N VAL A 54 17.99 -2.53 13.05
CA VAL A 54 17.37 -1.87 14.21
C VAL A 54 15.87 -2.15 14.26
N ALA A 55 15.16 -2.03 13.14
CA ALA A 55 13.73 -2.33 13.06
C ALA A 55 13.43 -3.80 13.41
N ALA A 56 14.23 -4.74 12.91
CA ALA A 56 14.08 -6.16 13.24
C ALA A 56 14.28 -6.42 14.74
N VAL A 57 15.32 -5.83 15.34
CA VAL A 57 15.59 -5.94 16.78
C VAL A 57 14.44 -5.35 17.60
N VAL A 58 13.91 -4.19 17.20
CA VAL A 58 12.77 -3.55 17.90
C VAL A 58 11.50 -4.39 17.81
N LEU A 59 11.21 -5.03 16.67
CA LEU A 59 10.06 -5.92 16.54
C LEU A 59 10.20 -7.20 17.35
N ILE A 60 11.41 -7.79 17.39
CA ILE A 60 11.69 -8.93 18.26
C ILE A 60 11.54 -8.52 19.73
N ALA A 61 12.04 -7.35 20.11
CA ALA A 61 11.84 -6.83 21.46
C ALA A 61 10.34 -6.65 21.79
N ALA A 62 9.52 -6.19 20.83
CA ALA A 62 8.09 -6.00 21.03
C ALA A 62 7.33 -7.33 21.30
N THR A 63 7.74 -8.45 20.71
CA THR A 63 7.13 -9.76 21.01
C THR A 63 7.59 -10.29 22.38
N LEU A 64 8.84 -10.03 22.74
CA LEU A 64 9.42 -10.43 24.04
C LEU A 64 8.85 -9.61 25.22
N VAL A 65 8.37 -8.39 24.99
CA VAL A 65 7.70 -7.57 26.02
C VAL A 65 6.55 -8.32 26.68
N ASN A 66 5.75 -9.08 25.93
CA ASN A 66 4.60 -9.77 26.52
C ASN A 66 5.03 -10.86 27.53
N GLN A 67 6.13 -11.55 27.25
CA GLN A 67 6.59 -12.70 28.04
C GLN A 67 7.51 -12.30 29.20
N TYR A 68 8.40 -11.33 29.00
CA TYR A 68 9.47 -11.03 29.95
C TYR A 68 9.19 -9.79 30.81
N LEU A 69 8.51 -8.77 30.30
CA LEU A 69 8.28 -7.50 31.01
C LEU A 69 7.53 -7.63 32.36
N PRO A 70 6.49 -8.48 32.51
CA PRO A 70 5.88 -8.82 33.81
C PRO A 70 6.86 -9.18 34.94
N GLY A 71 7.95 -9.87 34.60
CA GLY A 71 8.89 -10.42 35.58
C GLY A 71 9.92 -9.40 36.10
N TYR A 72 10.14 -8.31 35.37
CA TYR A 72 11.16 -7.31 35.69
C TYR A 72 10.59 -5.96 36.15
N TRP A 73 9.34 -5.64 35.82
CA TRP A 73 8.74 -4.33 36.12
C TRP A 73 7.29 -4.43 36.59
N GLN A 74 7.03 -4.15 37.88
CA GLN A 74 5.70 -4.30 38.50
C GLN A 74 4.56 -3.50 37.82
N PRO A 75 4.76 -2.26 37.33
CA PRO A 75 3.70 -1.55 36.62
C PRO A 75 3.43 -2.11 35.20
N ALA A 76 4.35 -2.91 34.65
CA ALA A 76 4.09 -3.68 33.43
C ALA A 76 3.23 -4.93 33.71
N ASN A 77 2.77 -5.16 34.94
CA ASN A 77 1.80 -6.22 35.21
C ASN A 77 0.38 -5.83 34.75
N ASP A 78 0.11 -4.53 34.64
CA ASP A 78 -1.12 -4.02 34.05
C ASP A 78 -1.13 -4.22 32.53
N VAL A 79 -2.23 -4.77 32.01
CA VAL A 79 -2.44 -5.08 30.59
C VAL A 79 -2.38 -3.81 29.74
N TRP A 80 -2.90 -2.69 30.24
CA TRP A 80 -2.93 -1.43 29.49
C TRP A 80 -1.53 -0.85 29.26
N VAL A 81 -0.66 -0.94 30.26
CA VAL A 81 0.73 -0.47 30.17
C VAL A 81 1.52 -1.31 29.16
N ARG A 82 1.30 -2.63 29.12
CA ARG A 82 1.93 -3.51 28.12
C ARG A 82 1.52 -3.16 26.70
N ILE A 83 0.21 -2.99 26.48
CA ILE A 83 -0.32 -2.62 25.17
C ILE A 83 0.30 -1.28 24.74
N GLY A 84 0.38 -0.30 25.64
CA GLY A 84 1.03 0.98 25.37
C GLY A 84 2.49 0.86 24.93
N ILE A 85 3.28 0.03 25.62
CA ILE A 85 4.70 -0.19 25.30
C ILE A 85 4.86 -0.92 23.96
N ILE A 86 4.06 -1.96 23.70
CA ILE A 86 4.09 -2.71 22.43
C ILE A 86 3.73 -1.78 21.28
N VAL A 87 2.65 -1.02 21.42
CA VAL A 87 2.22 -0.03 20.40
C VAL A 87 3.33 1.00 20.17
N ALA A 88 3.96 1.52 21.21
CA ALA A 88 5.07 2.47 21.08
C ALA A 88 6.26 1.87 20.30
N LEU A 89 6.68 0.64 20.62
CA LEU A 89 7.76 -0.04 19.91
C LEU A 89 7.42 -0.30 18.43
N VAL A 90 6.18 -0.70 18.15
CA VAL A 90 5.68 -0.89 16.78
C VAL A 90 5.69 0.43 16.01
N VAL A 91 5.23 1.52 16.62
CA VAL A 91 5.26 2.85 15.99
C VAL A 91 6.69 3.28 15.70
N VAL A 92 7.63 3.08 16.64
CA VAL A 92 9.06 3.40 16.41
C VAL A 92 9.64 2.57 15.26
N ALA A 93 9.36 1.26 15.21
CA ALA A 93 9.79 0.40 14.12
C ALA A 93 9.23 0.87 12.76
N LEU A 94 7.95 1.22 12.71
CA LEU A 94 7.31 1.76 11.51
C LEU A 94 7.93 3.10 11.07
N VAL A 95 8.27 3.99 12.01
CA VAL A 95 8.93 5.25 11.70
C VAL A 95 10.35 5.01 11.15
N CYS A 96 11.13 4.12 11.77
CA CYS A 96 12.45 3.72 11.25
C CYS A 96 12.37 3.15 9.83
N LEU A 97 11.41 2.26 9.57
CA LEU A 97 11.18 1.71 8.24
C LEU A 97 10.72 2.79 7.24
N ALA A 98 9.85 3.71 7.66
CA ALA A 98 9.33 4.79 6.80
C ALA A 98 10.38 5.86 6.45
N LEU A 99 11.45 5.97 7.24
CA LEU A 99 12.58 6.87 7.00
C LEU A 99 13.67 6.25 6.11
N THR A 100 13.66 4.92 5.94
CA THR A 100 14.56 4.16 5.07
C THR A 100 14.36 4.54 3.59
N HIS A 101 15.40 4.42 2.77
CA HIS A 101 15.35 4.75 1.34
C HIS A 101 14.23 4.00 0.59
N GLN A 102 14.06 2.71 0.89
CA GLN A 102 12.94 1.89 0.41
C GLN A 102 11.57 2.43 0.87
N GLY A 103 11.47 2.97 2.09
CA GLY A 103 10.26 3.59 2.61
C GLY A 103 9.85 4.85 1.86
N ARG A 104 10.80 5.63 1.34
CA ARG A 104 10.52 6.78 0.47
C ARG A 104 10.03 6.35 -0.92
N ALA A 105 10.64 5.33 -1.50
CA ALA A 105 10.17 4.74 -2.76
C ALA A 105 8.74 4.20 -2.62
N PHE A 106 8.43 3.52 -1.51
CA PHE A 106 7.09 3.03 -1.21
C PHE A 106 6.05 4.16 -1.12
N LYS A 107 6.39 5.31 -0.51
CA LYS A 107 5.49 6.47 -0.46
C LYS A 107 5.15 7.03 -1.84
N ILE A 108 6.08 6.97 -2.79
CA ILE A 108 5.86 7.39 -4.18
C ILE A 108 4.89 6.41 -4.85
N LEU A 109 5.12 5.10 -4.71
CA LEU A 109 4.23 4.06 -5.21
C LEU A 109 2.81 4.15 -4.62
N LEU A 110 2.69 4.50 -3.34
CA LEU A 110 1.40 4.69 -2.67
C LEU A 110 0.61 5.86 -3.28
N LYS A 111 1.29 6.96 -3.62
CA LYS A 111 0.67 8.10 -4.29
C LYS A 111 0.21 7.73 -5.68
N ASP A 112 1.04 7.00 -6.44
CA ASP A 112 0.69 6.54 -7.78
C ASP A 112 -0.50 5.56 -7.72
N ALA A 113 -0.51 4.63 -6.75
CA ALA A 113 -1.61 3.71 -6.51
C ALA A 113 -2.90 4.43 -6.12
N ALA A 114 -2.84 5.52 -5.34
CA ALA A 114 -4.01 6.32 -5.01
C ALA A 114 -4.60 7.06 -6.22
N VAL A 115 -3.76 7.49 -7.17
CA VAL A 115 -4.21 8.08 -8.44
C VAL A 115 -4.90 7.02 -9.30
N GLU A 116 -4.37 5.79 -9.35
CA GLU A 116 -4.97 4.68 -10.09
C GLU A 116 -6.27 4.20 -9.42
N LEU A 117 -6.32 4.18 -8.09
CA LEU A 117 -7.53 3.81 -7.33
C LEU A 117 -8.70 4.76 -7.60
N ARG A 118 -8.44 6.03 -7.89
CA ARG A 118 -9.48 6.99 -8.31
C ARG A 118 -10.03 6.71 -9.71
N ARG A 119 -9.31 5.94 -10.53
CA ARG A 119 -9.77 5.48 -11.85
C ARG A 119 -10.59 4.21 -11.76
N VAL A 120 -10.55 3.51 -10.62
CA VAL A 120 -11.46 2.40 -10.35
C VAL A 120 -12.85 2.97 -10.15
N THR A 121 -13.66 2.84 -11.19
CA THR A 121 -15.10 3.09 -11.13
C THR A 121 -15.70 2.03 -10.23
N TRP A 122 -15.82 2.33 -8.94
CA TRP A 122 -16.47 1.44 -8.00
C TRP A 122 -17.90 1.17 -8.45
N PRO A 123 -18.34 -0.10 -8.44
CA PRO A 123 -19.70 -0.46 -8.81
C PRO A 123 -20.70 0.31 -7.93
N SER A 124 -21.87 0.57 -8.50
CA SER A 124 -22.94 1.25 -7.75
C SER A 124 -23.31 0.45 -6.50
N LYS A 125 -23.80 1.15 -5.46
CA LYS A 125 -24.23 0.47 -4.22
C LYS A 125 -25.33 -0.55 -4.51
N ASP A 126 -26.19 -0.26 -5.46
CA ASP A 126 -27.32 -1.11 -5.84
C ASP A 126 -26.85 -2.42 -6.48
N GLU A 127 -25.84 -2.39 -7.35
CA GLU A 127 -25.22 -3.60 -7.90
C GLU A 127 -24.54 -4.43 -6.80
N THR A 128 -23.83 -3.77 -5.89
CA THR A 128 -23.13 -4.44 -4.78
C THR A 128 -24.11 -5.14 -3.85
N PHE A 129 -25.22 -4.50 -3.51
CA PHE A 129 -26.28 -5.09 -2.68
C PHE A 129 -26.99 -6.24 -3.39
N GLN A 130 -27.23 -6.11 -4.69
CA GLN A 130 -27.87 -7.15 -5.51
C GLN A 130 -27.08 -8.47 -5.43
N TYR A 131 -25.76 -8.41 -5.60
CA TYR A 131 -24.91 -9.60 -5.50
C TYR A 131 -24.74 -10.08 -4.05
N THR A 132 -24.63 -9.18 -3.08
CA THR A 132 -24.46 -9.55 -1.66
C THR A 132 -25.67 -10.33 -1.14
N TRP A 133 -26.89 -9.88 -1.45
CA TRP A 133 -28.11 -10.59 -1.06
C TRP A 133 -28.23 -11.95 -1.73
N GLN A 134 -27.88 -12.07 -3.02
CA GLN A 134 -27.84 -13.37 -3.71
C GLN A 134 -26.89 -14.35 -3.01
N VAL A 135 -25.67 -13.91 -2.69
CA VAL A 135 -24.69 -14.74 -1.97
C VAL A 135 -25.21 -15.14 -0.59
N LEU A 136 -25.86 -14.21 0.14
CA LEU A 136 -26.43 -14.49 1.45
C LEU A 136 -27.54 -15.55 1.38
N VAL A 137 -28.40 -15.49 0.37
CA VAL A 137 -29.43 -16.51 0.13
C VAL A 137 -28.79 -17.88 -0.16
N VAL A 138 -27.77 -17.94 -1.01
CA VAL A 138 -27.09 -19.20 -1.32
C VAL A 138 -26.43 -19.80 -0.07
N ILE A 139 -25.74 -18.99 0.73
CA ILE A 139 -25.10 -19.45 1.97
C ILE A 139 -26.15 -19.93 2.98
N ALA A 140 -27.30 -19.24 3.09
CA ALA A 140 -28.40 -19.67 3.95
C ALA A 140 -28.98 -21.02 3.54
N ILE A 141 -29.17 -21.26 2.23
CA ILE A 141 -29.66 -22.54 1.71
C ILE A 141 -28.65 -23.66 1.98
N VAL A 142 -27.37 -23.44 1.69
CA VAL A 142 -26.31 -24.44 1.91
C VAL A 142 -26.15 -24.74 3.38
N GLY A 143 -26.11 -23.71 4.24
CA GLY A 143 -26.04 -23.88 5.69
C GLY A 143 -27.25 -24.63 6.25
N PHE A 144 -28.46 -24.33 5.76
CA PHE A 144 -29.66 -25.07 6.13
C PHE A 144 -29.62 -26.53 5.68
N PHE A 145 -29.11 -26.81 4.49
CA PHE A 145 -28.97 -28.16 3.97
C PHE A 145 -27.95 -28.98 4.77
N ILE A 146 -26.79 -28.40 5.09
CA ILE A 146 -25.78 -29.04 5.95
C ILE A 146 -26.37 -29.30 7.33
N TRP A 147 -27.02 -28.31 7.94
CA TRP A 147 -27.69 -28.49 9.23
C TRP A 147 -28.70 -29.65 9.19
N LEU A 148 -29.51 -29.73 8.14
CA LEU A 148 -30.47 -30.83 7.99
C LEU A 148 -29.77 -32.19 7.88
N LEU A 149 -28.71 -32.28 7.08
CA LEU A 149 -27.91 -33.49 6.93
C LEU A 149 -27.23 -33.89 8.23
N ASP A 150 -26.64 -32.94 8.96
CA ASP A 150 -25.99 -33.21 10.25
C ASP A 150 -26.99 -33.81 11.25
N ASN A 151 -28.21 -33.26 11.32
CA ASN A 151 -29.27 -33.82 12.15
C ASN A 151 -29.72 -35.21 11.66
N PHE A 152 -29.84 -35.39 10.35
CA PHE A 152 -30.22 -36.68 9.75
C PHE A 152 -29.18 -37.77 10.02
N PHE A 153 -27.89 -37.47 9.85
CA PHE A 153 -26.81 -38.40 10.14
C PHE A 153 -26.69 -38.69 11.64
N ASN A 154 -26.85 -37.68 12.50
CA ASN A 154 -26.84 -37.89 13.94
C ASN A 154 -27.98 -38.82 14.39
N TRP A 155 -29.18 -38.62 13.86
CA TRP A 155 -30.32 -39.53 14.08
C TRP A 155 -30.04 -40.94 13.56
N PHE A 156 -29.52 -41.05 12.33
CA PHE A 156 -29.20 -42.33 11.70
C PHE A 156 -28.14 -43.12 12.48
N VAL A 157 -27.04 -42.48 12.87
CA VAL A 157 -25.99 -43.10 13.69
C VAL A 157 -26.53 -43.50 15.07
N GLY A 158 -27.42 -42.69 15.66
CA GLY A 158 -28.09 -43.04 16.91
C GLY A 158 -28.90 -44.34 16.87
N ILE A 159 -29.44 -44.71 15.69
CA ILE A 159 -30.13 -46.00 15.50
C ILE A 159 -29.13 -47.17 15.44
N PHE A 160 -27.94 -46.95 14.91
CA PHE A 160 -26.92 -48.00 14.77
C PHE A 160 -26.07 -48.21 16.03
N ILE A 161 -25.80 -47.14 16.77
CA ILE A 161 -24.99 -47.16 18.02
C ILE A 161 -25.86 -47.41 19.26
N GLY A 162 -27.17 -47.26 19.13
CA GLY A 162 -28.18 -47.63 20.12
C GLY A 162 -28.50 -49.12 20.11
#